data_AF-A0A2C6E4N0-F1
#
_entry.id   AF-A0A2C6E4N0-F1
#
_cell.length_a   1.000
_cell.length_b   1.000
_cell.length_c   1.000
_cell.angle_alpha   90.00
_cell.angle_beta   90.00
_cell.angle_gamma   90.00
#
_symmetry.space_group_name_H-M   'P 1'
#
loop_
_entity.id
_entity.type
_entity.pdbx_description
1 polymer ?
#
loop_
_entity_poly.entity_id
_entity_poly.type
_entity_poly.pdbx_seq_one_letter_code
_entity_poly.pdbx_strand_id
1 'polypeptide(L)'
;MAEHEKWATSFRMEAFANLTTYAFNNGELEAAAAHLDYINNKLTDASLPLRNFISAYYVEHLFWRATQRGIDLGWPLLPTNLKQFYLDFHGNIPTPRT
;
A
#
# COMPACT_ATOMS: atom_id res chain seq x y z
N MET A 1 19.11 16.08 12.08
CA MET A 1 18.60 14.83 12.68
C MET A 1 17.14 14.59 12.32
N ALA A 2 16.23 15.55 12.56
CA ALA A 2 14.80 15.40 12.23
C ALA A 2 14.49 15.08 10.75
N GLU A 3 15.22 15.66 9.80
CA GLU A 3 15.01 15.38 8.36
C GLU A 3 15.42 13.94 7.97
N HIS A 4 16.52 13.44 8.55
CA HIS A 4 16.97 12.06 8.33
C HIS A 4 15.96 11.04 8.88
N GLU A 5 15.31 11.32 10.02
CA GLU A 5 14.27 10.46 10.60
C GLU A 5 13.00 10.45 9.75
N LYS A 6 12.61 11.61 9.19
CA LYS A 6 11.45 11.70 8.28
C LYS A 6 11.68 10.88 7.02
N TRP A 7 12.86 10.99 6.40
CA TRP A 7 13.22 10.19 5.21
C TRP A 7 13.31 8.70 5.51
N ALA A 8 13.86 8.32 6.66
CA ALA A 8 13.88 6.92 7.07
C ALA A 8 12.47 6.35 7.27
N THR A 9 11.54 7.18 7.73
CA THR A 9 10.14 6.77 7.95
C THR A 9 9.38 6.63 6.63
N SER A 10 9.51 7.58 5.70
CA SER A 10 8.89 7.47 4.36
C SER A 10 9.42 6.26 3.60
N PHE A 11 10.74 6.07 3.57
CA PHE A 11 11.38 4.92 2.91
C PHE A 11 10.87 3.58 3.45
N ARG A 12 10.68 3.45 4.77
CA ARG A 12 10.13 2.22 5.36
C ARG A 12 8.70 1.95 4.91
N MET A 13 7.88 3.00 4.77
CA MET A 13 6.49 2.85 4.33
C MET A 13 6.41 2.45 2.86
N GLU A 14 7.25 3.05 2.00
CA GLU A 14 7.41 2.68 0.59
C GLU A 14 7.89 1.22 0.45
N ALA A 15 8.90 0.82 1.23
CA ALA A 15 9.40 -0.55 1.26
C ALA A 15 8.31 -1.55 1.71
N PHE A 16 7.44 -1.14 2.64
CA PHE A 16 6.33 -1.96 3.11
C PHE A 16 5.23 -2.13 2.03
N ALA A 17 4.95 -1.10 1.24
CA ALA A 17 4.05 -1.20 0.09
C ALA A 17 4.61 -2.13 -1.00
N ASN A 18 5.92 -2.03 -1.26
CA ASN A 18 6.62 -2.93 -2.18
C ASN A 18 6.58 -4.38 -1.70
N LEU A 19 6.77 -4.62 -0.40
CA LEU A 19 6.65 -5.94 0.20
C LEU A 19 5.22 -6.50 0.10
N THR A 20 4.20 -5.66 0.29
CA THR A 20 2.80 -6.05 0.08
C THR A 20 2.57 -6.47 -1.38
N THR A 21 3.09 -5.68 -2.33
CA THR A 21 2.97 -5.98 -3.76
C THR A 21 3.72 -7.26 -4.16
N TYR A 22 4.88 -7.51 -3.55
CA TYR A 22 5.62 -8.75 -3.72
C TYR A 22 4.80 -9.96 -3.26
N ALA A 23 4.17 -9.88 -2.08
CA ALA A 23 3.30 -10.95 -1.57
C ALA A 23 2.14 -11.24 -2.55
N PHE A 24 1.51 -10.20 -3.12
CA PHE A 24 0.50 -10.38 -4.17
C PHE A 24 1.05 -11.10 -5.40
N ASN A 25 2.19 -10.66 -5.92
CA ASN A 25 2.82 -11.24 -7.11
C ASN A 25 3.16 -12.73 -6.94
N ASN A 26 3.58 -13.13 -5.74
CA ASN A 26 3.95 -14.52 -5.45
C ASN A 26 2.78 -15.37 -4.96
N GLY A 27 1.60 -14.78 -4.72
CA GLY A 27 0.43 -15.47 -4.19
C GLY A 27 0.53 -15.83 -2.71
N GLU A 28 1.33 -15.08 -1.95
CA GLU A 28 1.50 -15.23 -0.50
C GLU A 28 0.34 -14.53 0.24
N LEU A 29 -0.87 -15.06 0.06
CA LEU A 29 -2.11 -14.36 0.45
C LEU A 29 -2.22 -14.11 1.96
N GLU A 30 -1.70 -15.01 2.80
CA GLU A 30 -1.69 -14.81 4.27
C GLU A 30 -0.79 -13.65 4.67
N ALA A 31 0.41 -13.56 4.11
CA ALA A 31 1.33 -12.44 4.35
C ALA A 31 0.74 -11.13 3.83
N ALA A 32 0.16 -11.16 2.63
CA ALA A 32 -0.52 -10.01 2.04
C ALA A 32 -1.68 -9.53 2.91
N ALA A 33 -2.52 -10.42 3.43
CA ALA A 33 -3.61 -10.10 4.33
C ALA A 33 -3.08 -9.45 5.63
N ALA A 34 -2.03 -10.01 6.24
CA ALA A 34 -1.43 -9.44 7.43
C ALA A 34 -0.87 -8.01 7.21
N HIS A 35 -0.28 -7.76 6.04
CA HIS A 35 0.19 -6.42 5.68
C HIS A 35 -0.97 -5.42 5.52
N LEU A 36 -2.05 -5.85 4.84
CA LEU A 36 -3.24 -5.04 4.63
C LEU A 36 -3.95 -4.73 5.95
N ASP A 37 -4.07 -5.71 6.85
CA ASP A 37 -4.64 -5.53 8.18
C ASP A 37 -3.83 -4.54 9.01
N TYR A 38 -2.50 -4.62 8.95
CA TYR A 38 -1.63 -3.65 9.61
C TYR A 38 -1.91 -2.22 9.16
N ILE A 39 -2.00 -1.97 7.85
CA ILE A 39 -2.27 -0.63 7.31
C ILE A 39 -3.70 -0.19 7.58
N ASN A 40 -4.67 -1.08 7.44
CA ASN A 40 -6.07 -0.81 7.73
C ASN A 40 -6.24 -0.36 9.19
N ASN A 41 -5.65 -1.08 10.13
CA ASN A 41 -5.67 -0.73 11.55
C ASN A 41 -4.99 0.63 11.81
N LYS A 42 -3.89 0.95 11.10
CA LYS A 42 -3.29 2.29 11.18
C LYS A 42 -4.21 3.38 10.64
N LEU A 43 -5.03 3.09 9.63
CA LEU A 43 -5.94 4.06 9.00
C LEU A 43 -7.22 4.30 9.81
N THR A 44 -7.75 3.31 10.53
CA THR A 44 -9.02 3.44 11.29
C THR A 44 -9.02 4.65 12.21
N ASP A 45 -7.97 4.82 13.02
CA ASP A 45 -7.84 5.91 14.01
C ASP A 45 -6.79 6.97 13.62
N ALA A 46 -6.36 7.00 12.35
CA ALA A 46 -5.32 7.93 11.93
C ALA A 46 -5.77 9.39 12.00
N SER A 47 -4.92 10.23 12.59
CA SER A 47 -4.99 11.68 12.42
C SER A 47 -4.78 12.08 10.95
N LEU A 48 -5.26 13.26 10.55
CA LEU A 48 -5.12 13.73 9.17
C LEU A 48 -3.67 13.71 8.65
N PRO A 49 -2.63 14.12 9.42
CA PRO A 49 -1.25 14.00 8.98
C PRO A 49 -0.81 12.55 8.72
N LEU A 50 -1.24 11.59 9.55
CA LEU A 50 -0.90 10.18 9.36
C LEU A 50 -1.62 9.58 8.14
N ARG A 51 -2.88 9.97 7.90
CA ARG A 51 -3.62 9.59 6.68
C ARG A 51 -2.91 10.08 5.42
N ASN A 52 -2.48 11.35 5.42
CA ASN A 52 -1.75 11.94 4.31
C ASN A 52 -0.39 11.25 4.10
N PHE A 53 0.30 10.90 5.18
CA PHE A 53 1.57 10.16 5.13
C PHE A 53 1.40 8.76 4.52
N ILE A 54 0.38 8.00 4.96
CA ILE A 54 0.09 6.66 4.40
C ILE A 54 -0.31 6.77 2.93
N SER A 55 -1.15 7.76 2.58
CA SER A 55 -1.53 8.01 1.18
C SER A 55 -0.30 8.31 0.31
N ALA A 56 0.58 9.21 0.75
CA ALA A 56 1.76 9.59 -0.01
C ALA A 56 2.78 8.46 -0.16
N TYR A 57 3.04 7.65 0.87
CA TYR A 57 4.18 6.72 0.83
C TYR A 57 3.81 5.23 0.71
N TYR A 58 2.64 4.84 1.21
CA TYR A 58 2.17 3.46 1.05
C TYR A 58 1.34 3.32 -0.23
N VAL A 59 0.32 4.16 -0.39
CA VAL A 59 -0.65 4.03 -1.48
C VAL A 59 -0.03 4.35 -2.84
N GLU A 60 0.84 5.36 -2.91
CA GLU A 60 1.63 5.67 -4.13
C GLU A 60 2.41 4.45 -4.64
N HIS A 61 2.99 3.67 -3.73
CA HIS A 61 3.86 2.54 -4.06
C HIS A 61 3.12 1.19 -4.13
N LEU A 62 1.89 1.10 -3.63
CA LEU A 62 1.10 -0.12 -3.69
C LEU A 62 0.81 -0.48 -5.15
N PHE A 63 0.94 -1.76 -5.49
CA PHE A 63 0.91 -2.27 -6.86
C PHE A 63 2.04 -1.77 -7.78
N TRP A 64 3.07 -1.09 -7.27
CA TRP A 64 4.23 -0.77 -8.11
C TRP A 64 4.95 -2.05 -8.54
N ARG A 65 5.06 -2.25 -9.86
CA ARG A 65 5.58 -3.48 -10.50
C ARG A 65 4.74 -4.71 -10.18
N ALA A 66 3.44 -4.54 -9.93
CA ALA A 66 2.52 -5.65 -9.88
C ALA A 66 2.41 -6.32 -11.25
N THR A 67 2.43 -7.64 -11.24
CA THR A 67 2.06 -8.50 -12.37
C THR A 67 0.54 -8.54 -12.50
N GLN A 68 0.01 -8.96 -13.66
CA GLN A 68 -1.44 -9.17 -13.81
C GLN A 68 -1.99 -10.11 -12.72
N ARG A 69 -1.29 -11.23 -12.48
CA ARG A 69 -1.63 -12.15 -11.39
C ARG A 69 -1.65 -11.47 -10.02
N GLY A 70 -0.65 -10.64 -9.72
CA GLY A 70 -0.61 -9.90 -8.45
C GLY A 70 -1.76 -8.92 -8.30
N ILE A 71 -2.18 -8.27 -9.39
CA ILE A 71 -3.36 -7.40 -9.38
C ILE A 71 -4.63 -8.21 -9.15
N ASP A 72 -4.82 -9.31 -9.88
CA ASP A 72 -6.00 -10.16 -9.77
C ASP A 72 -6.17 -10.75 -8.36
N LEU A 73 -5.05 -11.11 -7.71
CA LEU A 73 -5.04 -11.62 -6.34
C LEU A 73 -5.15 -10.51 -5.29
N GLY A 74 -4.42 -9.42 -5.47
CA GLY A 74 -4.29 -8.36 -4.47
C GLY A 74 -5.47 -7.39 -4.44
N TRP A 75 -5.97 -6.96 -5.60
CA TRP A 75 -7.02 -5.95 -5.69
C TRP A 75 -8.32 -6.32 -4.95
N PRO A 76 -8.80 -7.58 -5.01
CA PRO A 76 -9.96 -8.01 -4.23
C PRO A 76 -9.72 -8.02 -2.72
N LEU A 77 -8.47 -8.18 -2.27
CA LEU A 77 -8.11 -8.26 -0.84
C LEU A 77 -8.04 -6.89 -0.16
N LEU A 78 -7.88 -5.80 -0.91
CA LEU A 78 -7.80 -4.47 -0.32
C LEU A 78 -9.06 -4.13 0.50
N PRO A 79 -8.91 -3.73 1.77
CA PRO A 79 -9.99 -3.16 2.57
C PRO A 79 -10.64 -1.97 1.89
N THR A 80 -11.95 -1.76 2.10
CA THR A 80 -12.74 -0.74 1.39
C THR A 80 -12.15 0.67 1.49
N ASN A 81 -11.70 1.07 2.69
CA ASN A 81 -11.06 2.36 2.93
C ASN A 81 -9.74 2.51 2.16
N LEU A 82 -8.88 1.48 2.16
CA LEU A 82 -7.61 1.51 1.45
C LEU A 82 -7.81 1.47 -0.08
N LYS A 83 -8.82 0.74 -0.56
CA LYS A 83 -9.24 0.76 -1.96
C LYS A 83 -9.70 2.16 -2.39
N GLN A 84 -10.48 2.85 -1.56
CA GLN A 84 -10.87 4.24 -1.83
C GLN A 84 -9.65 5.16 -1.86
N PHE A 85 -8.74 5.06 -0.90
CA PHE A 85 -7.50 5.84 -0.88
C PHE A 85 -6.66 5.63 -2.15
N TYR A 86 -6.57 4.39 -2.62
CA TYR A 86 -5.89 4.06 -3.87
C TYR A 86 -6.50 4.78 -5.07
N LEU A 87 -7.83 4.72 -5.19
CA LEU A 87 -8.55 5.39 -6.28
C LEU A 87 -8.45 6.91 -6.18
N ASP A 88 -8.51 7.48 -4.99
CA ASP A 88 -8.38 8.93 -4.78
C ASP A 88 -6.99 9.44 -5.18
N PHE A 89 -5.95 8.62 -4.97
CA PHE A 89 -4.57 8.97 -5.33
C PHE A 89 -4.26 8.73 -6.82
N HIS A 90 -4.58 7.55 -7.35
CA HIS A 90 -4.19 7.12 -8.70
C HIS A 90 -5.25 7.40 -9.77
N GLY A 91 -6.49 7.68 -9.38
CA GLY A 91 -7.63 7.94 -10.25
C GLY A 91 -8.25 6.70 -10.92
N ASN A 92 -7.56 5.56 -10.92
CA ASN A 92 -8.02 4.32 -11.57
C ASN A 92 -7.57 3.07 -10.78
N ILE A 93 -8.12 1.92 -11.14
CA ILE A 93 -7.67 0.61 -10.62
C ILE A 93 -6.23 0.31 -11.10
N PRO A 94 -5.45 -0.51 -10.37
CA PRO A 94 -4.11 -0.89 -10.78
C PRO A 94 -4.13 -1.60 -12.13
N THR A 95 -3.17 -1.25 -12.99
CA THR A 95 -2.89 -1.95 -14.25
C THR A 95 -1.47 -2.50 -14.22
N PRO A 96 -1.21 -3.64 -14.87
CA PRO A 96 0.15 -4.18 -14.93
C PRO A 96 1.03 -3.16 -15.68
N ARG A 97 2.22 -2.87 -15.15
CA ARG A 97 3.20 -2.09 -15.91
C ARG A 97 3.77 -2.99 -17.01
N THR A 98 3.50 -2.62 -18.27
CA THR A 98 4.14 -3.16 -19.48
C THR A 98 5.60 -2.78 -19.55
#